data_AF-A0A2I2KHN8-F1
#
_entry.id   AF-A0A2I2KHN8-F1
#
_cell.length_a   1.000
_cell.length_b   1.000
_cell.length_c   1.000
_cell.angle_alpha   90.00
_cell.angle_beta   90.00
_cell.angle_gamma   90.00
#
_symmetry.space_group_name_H-M   'P 1'
#
loop_
_entity.id
_entity.type
_entity.pdbx_description
1 polymer ?
#
loop_
_entity_poly.entity_id
_entity_poly.type
_entity_poly.pdbx_seq_one_letter_code
_entity_poly.pdbx_strand_id
1 'polypeptide(L)'
;MQITKISLFLFAGIGVVASPIHAESDGLNARAVNAADLEYKGECFTKDNTCKYKIDGKTYLAKCPSAANTKCEKDGNKCTYDSYNRKVKCDFRH
;
A
#
# COMPACT_ATOMS: atom_id res chain seq x y z
N MET A 1 45.95 35.22 -18.82
CA MET A 1 45.18 34.13 -18.18
C MET A 1 43.97 34.75 -17.52
N GLN A 2 42.79 34.52 -18.08
CA GLN A 2 41.51 35.04 -17.60
C GLN A 2 41.08 34.28 -16.34
N ILE A 3 40.65 34.98 -15.28
CA ILE A 3 39.83 34.38 -14.24
C ILE A 3 38.76 35.39 -13.85
N THR A 4 37.63 35.34 -14.54
CA THR A 4 36.38 36.00 -14.16
C THR A 4 35.89 35.36 -12.87
N LYS A 5 35.81 36.13 -11.78
CA LYS A 5 35.34 35.67 -10.47
C LYS A 5 33.84 35.96 -10.37
N ILE A 6 33.01 34.92 -10.43
CA ILE A 6 31.56 35.04 -10.18
C ILE A 6 31.34 34.88 -8.67
N SER A 7 30.93 35.94 -7.99
CA SER A 7 30.50 35.88 -6.58
C SER A 7 29.03 35.48 -6.51
N LEU A 8 28.76 34.31 -5.95
CA LEU A 8 27.40 33.84 -5.66
C LEU A 8 27.08 34.16 -4.18
N PHE A 9 26.14 35.08 -3.95
CA PHE A 9 25.59 35.35 -2.63
C PHE A 9 24.46 34.37 -2.33
N LEU A 10 24.56 33.62 -1.22
CA LEU A 10 23.49 32.75 -0.73
C LEU A 10 22.92 33.36 0.56
N PHE A 11 21.70 33.90 0.47
CA PHE A 11 20.91 34.29 1.63
C PHE A 11 20.14 33.07 2.14
N ALA A 12 20.58 32.48 3.25
CA ALA A 12 19.78 31.51 4.00
C ALA A 12 19.23 32.22 5.24
N GLY A 13 18.03 32.78 5.12
CA GLY A 13 17.27 33.33 6.23
C GLY A 13 15.93 32.65 6.30
N ILE A 14 15.76 31.71 7.22
CA ILE A 14 14.43 31.35 7.75
C ILE A 14 14.61 31.05 9.23
N GLY A 15 14.23 32.01 10.06
CA GLY A 15 13.89 31.75 11.45
C GLY A 15 12.42 31.39 11.53
N VAL A 16 12.07 30.34 12.28
CA VAL A 16 10.76 30.26 12.91
C VAL A 16 10.93 29.62 14.28
N VAL A 17 10.52 30.37 15.28
CA VAL A 17 10.31 30.00 16.68
C VAL A 17 9.01 29.18 16.80
N ALA A 18 8.98 28.17 17.67
CA ALA A 18 7.80 27.85 18.47
C ALA A 18 8.17 26.85 19.59
N SER A 19 8.10 27.33 20.82
CA SER A 19 8.10 26.56 22.07
C SER A 19 6.73 25.85 22.27
N PRO A 20 6.58 24.95 23.26
CA PRO A 20 5.65 23.82 23.22
C PRO A 20 4.20 24.21 23.55
N ILE A 21 3.24 23.51 22.95
CA ILE A 21 1.87 23.40 23.48
C ILE A 21 1.60 21.93 23.76
N HIS A 22 1.65 21.60 25.05
CA HIS A 22 1.05 20.38 25.58
C HIS A 22 -0.42 20.67 25.88
N ALA A 23 -1.23 19.63 25.66
CA ALA A 23 -2.56 19.37 26.18
C ALA A 23 -3.79 19.88 25.40
N GLU A 24 -4.53 18.85 25.00
CA GLU A 24 -5.98 18.76 24.82
C GLU A 24 -6.59 19.24 23.49
N SER A 25 -6.75 18.28 22.57
CA SER A 25 -8.04 18.16 21.88
C SER A 25 -8.26 16.70 21.52
N ASP A 26 -9.26 16.11 22.18
CA ASP A 26 -10.21 15.14 21.62
C ASP A 26 -9.75 14.35 20.40
N GLY A 27 -9.47 13.06 20.64
CA GLY A 27 -9.66 11.97 19.69
C GLY A 27 -9.49 12.36 18.24
N LEU A 28 -8.29 12.85 17.89
CA LEU A 28 -7.90 13.10 16.51
C LEU A 28 -8.08 11.75 15.82
N ASN A 29 -9.18 11.63 15.07
CA ASN A 29 -9.44 10.55 14.15
C ASN A 29 -8.26 10.61 13.20
N ALA A 30 -7.20 9.89 13.58
CA ALA A 30 -6.01 9.71 12.80
C ALA A 30 -6.59 9.24 11.49
N ARG A 31 -6.53 10.10 10.48
CA ARG A 31 -6.72 9.69 9.11
C ARG A 31 -5.67 8.62 8.93
N ALA A 32 -6.06 7.39 9.21
CA ALA A 32 -5.37 6.17 8.89
C ALA A 32 -5.44 6.10 7.37
N VAL A 33 -4.69 6.99 6.73
CA VAL A 33 -4.12 6.73 5.44
C VAL A 33 -3.19 5.56 5.71
N ASN A 34 -3.80 4.37 5.72
CA ASN A 34 -3.16 3.09 5.96
C ASN A 34 -1.91 3.10 5.10
N ALA A 35 -0.74 3.13 5.75
CA ALA A 35 0.52 2.87 5.09
C ALA A 35 0.34 1.57 4.32
N ALA A 36 0.39 1.70 3.00
CA ALA A 36 -0.11 0.77 2.00
C ALA A 36 0.13 -0.71 2.36
N ASP A 37 -0.92 -1.45 2.66
CA ASP A 37 -0.87 -2.91 2.52
C ASP A 37 -0.63 -3.18 1.03
N LEU A 38 0.64 -3.43 0.66
CA LEU A 38 0.99 -3.77 -0.71
C LEU A 38 0.34 -5.10 -1.11
N GLU A 39 0.00 -5.93 -0.12
CA GLU A 39 -0.63 -7.23 -0.26
C GLU A 39 -2.01 -7.24 0.40
N TYR A 40 -3.06 -7.44 -0.40
CA TYR A 40 -4.43 -7.54 0.07
C TYR A 40 -4.85 -8.99 0.23
N LYS A 41 -5.19 -9.38 1.46
CA LYS A 41 -5.69 -10.73 1.77
C LYS A 41 -7.14 -10.89 1.32
N GLY A 42 -7.45 -12.07 0.81
CA GLY A 42 -8.77 -12.42 0.32
C GLY A 42 -9.02 -13.91 0.35
N GLU A 43 -10.14 -14.30 -0.26
CA GLU A 43 -10.59 -15.68 -0.39
C GLU A 43 -10.75 -16.03 -1.85
N CYS A 44 -10.36 -17.24 -2.25
CA CYS A 44 -10.51 -17.70 -3.61
C CYS A 44 -11.77 -18.54 -3.80
N PHE A 45 -12.27 -18.54 -5.04
CA PHE A 45 -13.46 -19.26 -5.48
C PHE A 45 -13.15 -20.12 -6.71
N THR A 46 -13.58 -21.37 -6.69
CA THR A 46 -13.25 -22.41 -7.68
C THR A 46 -13.98 -22.20 -9.00
N LYS A 47 -15.26 -21.79 -8.93
CA LYS A 47 -16.15 -21.60 -10.08
C LYS A 47 -15.51 -20.78 -11.21
N ASP A 48 -14.88 -19.67 -10.84
CA ASP A 48 -14.29 -18.72 -11.79
C ASP A 48 -12.75 -18.64 -11.67
N ASN A 49 -12.15 -19.44 -10.78
CA ASN A 49 -10.74 -19.37 -10.39
C ASN A 49 -10.33 -17.92 -10.02
N THR A 50 -11.09 -17.29 -9.11
CA THR A 50 -10.91 -15.88 -8.74
C THR A 50 -10.58 -15.72 -7.27
N CYS A 51 -9.79 -14.70 -6.96
CA CYS A 51 -9.50 -14.18 -5.64
C CYS A 51 -10.37 -12.95 -5.39
N LYS A 52 -11.17 -12.98 -4.32
CA LYS A 52 -11.98 -11.87 -3.84
C LYS A 52 -11.30 -11.23 -2.64
N TYR A 53 -10.95 -9.96 -2.76
CA TYR A 53 -10.28 -9.19 -1.70
C TYR A 53 -10.98 -7.85 -1.50
N LYS A 54 -10.71 -7.20 -0.37
CA LYS A 54 -11.27 -5.89 -0.05
C LYS A 54 -10.17 -4.83 0.06
N ILE A 55 -10.40 -3.68 -0.55
CA ILE A 55 -9.60 -2.47 -0.38
C ILE A 55 -10.55 -1.38 0.07
N ASP A 56 -10.29 -0.79 1.24
CA ASP A 56 -11.08 0.35 1.75
C ASP A 56 -12.60 0.09 1.73
N GLY A 57 -13.01 -1.08 2.23
CA GLY A 57 -14.41 -1.52 2.27
C GLY A 57 -15.02 -1.97 0.93
N LYS A 58 -14.37 -1.69 -0.20
CA LYS A 58 -14.83 -2.10 -1.54
C LYS A 58 -14.30 -3.48 -1.89
N THR A 59 -15.14 -4.29 -2.54
CA THR A 59 -14.80 -5.64 -2.98
C THR A 59 -14.25 -5.61 -4.40
N TYR A 60 -13.15 -6.33 -4.62
CA TYR A 60 -12.52 -6.51 -5.92
C TYR A 60 -12.33 -7.99 -6.20
N LEU A 61 -12.27 -8.33 -7.49
CA LEU A 61 -12.03 -9.67 -7.99
C LEU A 61 -10.78 -9.65 -8.86
N ALA A 62 -9.87 -10.58 -8.64
CA ALA A 62 -8.71 -10.80 -9.50
C ALA A 62 -8.57 -12.28 -9.83
N LYS A 63 -8.09 -12.60 -11.03
CA LYS A 63 -8.00 -13.98 -11.49
C LYS A 63 -6.78 -14.67 -10.87
N CYS A 64 -6.98 -15.86 -10.29
CA CYS A 64 -5.87 -16.72 -9.91
C CYS A 64 -5.18 -17.26 -11.16
N PRO A 65 -3.88 -17.59 -11.10
CA PRO A 65 -3.24 -18.36 -12.17
C PRO A 65 -3.90 -19.75 -12.33
N SER A 66 -3.86 -20.32 -13.53
CA SER A 66 -4.54 -21.60 -13.82
C SER A 66 -3.65 -22.84 -13.61
N ALA A 67 -2.37 -22.67 -13.25
CA ALA A 67 -1.47 -23.80 -13.04
C ALA A 67 -1.84 -24.59 -11.78
N ALA A 68 -1.56 -25.90 -11.79
CA ALA A 68 -2.06 -26.88 -10.81
C ALA A 68 -1.80 -26.52 -9.33
N ASN A 69 -0.75 -25.76 -9.03
CA ASN A 69 -0.35 -25.36 -7.66
C ASN A 69 -0.57 -23.86 -7.38
N THR A 70 -1.37 -23.18 -8.18
CA THR A 70 -1.62 -21.73 -8.07
C THR A 70 -3.06 -21.35 -8.39
N LYS A 71 -3.84 -22.33 -8.84
CA LYS A 71 -5.28 -22.22 -9.03
C LYS A 71 -5.98 -22.36 -7.67
N CYS A 72 -7.18 -21.82 -7.60
CA CYS A 72 -8.08 -22.08 -6.49
C CYS A 72 -8.61 -23.52 -6.58
N GLU A 73 -8.25 -24.36 -5.61
CA GLU A 73 -8.70 -25.76 -5.57
C GLU A 73 -9.95 -25.96 -4.71
N LYS A 74 -10.21 -25.05 -3.77
CA LYS A 74 -11.34 -25.10 -2.85
C LYS A 74 -11.83 -23.69 -2.54
N ASP A 75 -13.14 -23.51 -2.52
CA ASP A 75 -13.76 -22.23 -2.17
C ASP A 75 -13.43 -21.85 -0.72
N GLY A 76 -13.10 -20.58 -0.51
CA GLY A 76 -12.68 -20.06 0.78
C GLY A 76 -11.19 -20.25 1.10
N ASN A 77 -10.41 -20.86 0.21
CA ASN A 77 -8.95 -20.90 0.37
C ASN A 77 -8.37 -19.48 0.34
N LYS A 78 -7.23 -19.29 1.02
CA LYS A 78 -6.60 -17.97 1.12
C LYS A 78 -6.02 -17.55 -0.23
N CYS A 79 -6.17 -16.27 -0.54
CA CYS A 79 -5.47 -15.64 -1.65
C CYS A 79 -4.93 -14.28 -1.26
N THR A 80 -3.93 -13.81 -1.98
CA THR A 80 -3.28 -12.51 -1.76
C THR A 80 -3.12 -11.80 -3.09
N TYR A 81 -3.60 -10.56 -3.15
CA TYR A 81 -3.37 -9.66 -4.27
C TYR A 81 -2.25 -8.68 -3.92
N ASP A 82 -1.10 -8.84 -4.58
CA ASP A 82 0.01 -7.91 -4.53
C ASP A 82 -0.26 -6.77 -5.51
N SER A 83 -0.58 -5.59 -4.97
CA SER A 83 -0.88 -4.38 -5.73
C SER A 83 0.35 -3.75 -6.38
N TYR A 84 1.54 -3.96 -5.81
CA TYR A 84 2.80 -3.45 -6.36
C TYR A 84 3.14 -4.19 -7.65
N ASN A 85 3.13 -5.52 -7.61
CA ASN A 85 3.42 -6.37 -8.77
C ASN A 85 2.20 -6.63 -9.65
N ARG A 86 1.00 -6.23 -9.19
CA ARG A 86 -0.31 -6.55 -9.80
C ARG A 86 -0.49 -8.06 -10.01
N LYS A 87 -0.07 -8.86 -9.03
CA LYS A 87 -0.11 -10.34 -9.09
C LYS A 87 -1.02 -10.91 -8.02
N VAL A 88 -1.72 -11.99 -8.36
CA VAL A 88 -2.50 -12.80 -7.42
C VAL A 88 -1.74 -14.07 -7.10
N LYS A 89 -1.62 -14.38 -5.82
CA LYS A 89 -1.20 -15.68 -5.31
C LYS A 89 -2.43 -16.33 -4.67
N CYS A 90 -2.88 -17.46 -5.20
CA CYS A 90 -3.93 -18.27 -4.57
C CYS A 90 -3.23 -19.47 -3.93
N ASP A 91 -3.32 -19.53 -2.61
CA ASP A 91 -2.65 -20.55 -1.81
C ASP A 91 -3.62 -21.69 -1.52
N PHE A 92 -3.17 -22.92 -1.78
CA PHE A 92 -3.95 -24.13 -1.61
C PHE A 92 -3.49 -24.94 -0.38
N ARG A 93 -2.48 -24.46 0.35
CA ARG A 93 -1.89 -25.18 1.48
C ARG A 93 -2.58 -24.79 2.79
N HIS A 94 -3.21 -25.80 3.39
CA HIS A 94 -3.67 -25.81 4.78
C HIS A 94 -2.51 -26.10 5.72
#